data_AF-Q881M9-F1
#
_entry.id   AF-Q881M9-F1
#
_cell.length_a   1.000
_cell.length_b   1.000
_cell.length_c   1.000
_cell.angle_alpha   90.00
_cell.angle_beta   90.00
_cell.angle_gamma   90.00
#
_symmetry.space_group_name_H-M   'P 1'
#
loop_
_entity.id
_entity.type
_entity.pdbx_description
1 polymer ?
#
loop_
_entity_poly.entity_id
_entity_poly.type
_entity_poly.pdbx_seq_one_letter_code
_entity_poly.pdbx_strand_id
1 'polypeptide(L)'
;MDASEKILNARAWLNSEPKVIGLRDEGLWSDLHDRIIEGASYFRTAEHSAQQPKAKLKSYETQFRSGHINLLSCSTTMEMGIDISGITAVAMNNVPPQTANYLQRAGRAGRRGEGRAVALTICRKTPHDQHVFAKPRWPFDTNMIIPAVSLRSPDLVARHVNSYLLSYWLKTVLGREELKSMTIGPFCIEEGGDSLAGRFEAWCTNTAGILPAVIKGIEKLVHRSPLVDMNSETLTRHTAAAMRDVAQSWREDYNNASQELGYFKGCSEKKSAALRALNAQLERITGEYLLSELATRRFLPGYGFPTDIVSFNNIIRQPPDKAREYSREDNRGRYLDLATRDRVTGLREYAPGAEVVMDGWVYESRGISLNWRLPASEEILREAQLFKYAWRCSHCGASGSTFAQQPGDCGQCGSPLDEQEDVLRYLVPSGFAVDFYGKDPHTDISKPTYIPVQRPWLR
;
A
#
# COMPACT_ATOMS: atom_id res chain seq x y z
N MET A 1 39.37 -36.26 7.90
CA MET A 1 38.49 -37.08 7.06
C MET A 1 38.04 -36.19 5.92
N ASP A 2 38.56 -36.45 4.73
CA ASP A 2 38.29 -35.64 3.55
C ASP A 2 36.80 -35.70 3.19
N ALA A 3 36.22 -34.62 2.68
CA ALA A 3 34.78 -34.57 2.36
C ALA A 3 34.41 -35.66 1.32
N SER A 4 35.35 -35.95 0.41
CA SER A 4 35.25 -37.01 -0.59
C SER A 4 35.17 -38.41 0.02
N GLU A 5 35.93 -38.67 1.08
CA GLU A 5 36.00 -39.98 1.75
C GLU A 5 34.69 -40.30 2.51
N LYS A 6 34.08 -39.29 3.12
CA LYS A 6 32.76 -39.41 3.76
C LYS A 6 31.67 -39.79 2.77
N ILE A 7 31.66 -39.15 1.59
CA ILE A 7 30.67 -39.42 0.54
C ILE A 7 30.83 -40.84 0.01
N LEU A 8 32.07 -41.31 -0.19
CA LEU A 8 32.33 -42.68 -0.64
C LEU A 8 31.84 -43.72 0.38
N ASN A 9 32.08 -43.50 1.68
CA ASN A 9 31.60 -44.37 2.74
C ASN A 9 30.07 -44.37 2.85
N ALA A 10 29.44 -43.19 2.70
CA ALA A 10 27.99 -43.06 2.66
C ALA A 10 27.38 -43.86 1.48
N ARG A 11 27.97 -43.74 0.29
CA ARG A 11 27.56 -44.50 -0.90
C ARG A 11 27.75 -46.00 -0.74
N ALA A 12 28.87 -46.43 -0.15
CA ALA A 12 29.12 -47.85 0.12
C ALA A 12 28.04 -48.41 1.05
N TRP A 13 27.71 -47.70 2.13
CA TRP A 13 26.66 -48.08 3.05
C TRP A 13 25.27 -48.13 2.37
N LEU A 14 24.89 -47.08 1.63
CA LEU A 14 23.63 -47.01 0.88
C LEU A 14 23.42 -48.19 -0.08
N ASN A 15 24.51 -48.72 -0.65
CA ASN A 15 24.46 -49.85 -1.58
C ASN A 15 24.59 -51.21 -0.91
N SER A 16 24.98 -51.27 0.36
CA SER A 16 25.14 -52.53 1.12
C SER A 16 24.03 -52.78 2.14
N GLU A 17 23.30 -51.75 2.56
CA GLU A 17 22.29 -51.84 3.62
C GLU A 17 21.01 -52.54 3.10
N PRO A 18 20.66 -53.74 3.61
CA PRO A 18 19.53 -54.51 3.10
C PRO A 18 18.17 -53.78 3.22
N LYS A 19 18.01 -52.94 4.25
CA LYS A 19 16.80 -52.13 4.43
C LYS A 19 16.64 -51.07 3.35
N VAL A 20 17.73 -50.41 2.95
CA VAL A 20 17.70 -49.38 1.90
C VAL A 20 17.35 -50.03 0.56
N ILE A 21 17.95 -51.19 0.27
CA ILE A 21 17.66 -51.95 -0.95
C ILE A 21 16.18 -52.37 -1.00
N GLY A 22 15.64 -52.95 0.09
CA GLY A 22 14.22 -53.31 0.15
C GLY A 22 13.28 -52.11 -0.02
N LEU A 23 13.59 -50.96 0.59
CA LEU A 23 12.79 -49.74 0.42
C LEU A 23 12.89 -49.15 -0.99
N ARG A 24 14.01 -49.33 -1.69
CA ARG A 24 14.15 -48.94 -3.11
C ARG A 24 13.27 -49.82 -4.00
N ASP A 25 13.25 -51.12 -3.76
CA ASP A 25 12.42 -52.08 -4.51
C ASP A 25 10.91 -51.80 -4.30
N GLU A 26 10.52 -51.35 -3.10
CA GLU A 26 9.16 -50.92 -2.77
C GLU A 26 8.82 -49.49 -3.26
N GLY A 27 9.78 -48.76 -3.84
CA GLY A 27 9.61 -47.38 -4.31
C GLY A 27 9.49 -46.34 -3.19
N LEU A 28 9.78 -46.70 -1.94
CA LEU A 28 9.72 -45.83 -0.76
C LEU A 28 11.02 -45.07 -0.50
N TRP A 29 12.12 -45.44 -1.17
CA TRP A 29 13.42 -44.78 -1.07
C TRP A 29 13.86 -44.23 -2.43
N SER A 30 14.05 -42.91 -2.50
CA SER A 30 14.45 -42.18 -3.72
C SER A 30 15.88 -41.63 -3.65
N ASP A 31 16.36 -41.10 -4.77
CA ASP A 31 17.63 -40.37 -4.90
C ASP A 31 17.77 -39.21 -3.90
N LEU A 32 16.66 -38.60 -3.49
CA LEU A 32 16.63 -37.56 -2.45
C LEU A 32 17.13 -38.09 -1.10
N HIS A 33 16.78 -39.33 -0.75
CA HIS A 33 17.22 -39.96 0.49
C HIS A 33 18.72 -40.28 0.45
N ASP A 34 19.22 -40.75 -0.69
CA ASP A 34 20.66 -40.95 -0.91
C ASP A 34 21.43 -39.65 -0.73
N ARG A 35 20.94 -38.56 -1.33
CA ARG A 35 21.54 -37.23 -1.20
C ARG A 35 21.59 -36.74 0.25
N ILE A 36 20.56 -37.03 1.06
CA ILE A 36 20.56 -36.68 2.49
C ILE A 36 21.69 -37.43 3.22
N ILE A 37 21.86 -38.72 2.96
CA ILE A 37 22.90 -39.55 3.58
C ILE A 37 24.31 -39.18 3.09
N GLU A 38 24.45 -38.78 1.83
CA GLU A 38 25.69 -38.21 1.28
C GLU A 38 26.04 -36.83 1.88
N GLY A 39 25.16 -36.24 2.68
CA GLY A 39 25.36 -34.91 3.25
C GLY A 39 25.24 -33.80 2.20
N ALA A 40 24.42 -34.00 1.16
CA ALA A 40 24.17 -33.00 0.15
C ALA A 40 23.71 -31.68 0.77
N SER A 41 24.13 -30.56 0.17
CA SER A 41 23.74 -29.23 0.62
C SER A 41 22.21 -29.09 0.56
N TYR A 42 21.60 -29.03 1.73
CA TYR A 42 20.19 -28.70 1.89
C TYR A 42 20.01 -27.20 1.72
N PHE A 43 19.11 -26.76 0.83
CA PHE A 43 18.72 -25.35 0.73
C PHE A 43 17.24 -25.25 1.05
N ARG A 44 16.93 -24.47 2.09
CA ARG A 44 15.57 -24.05 2.41
C ARG A 44 15.47 -22.55 2.23
N THR A 45 14.56 -22.18 1.35
CA THR A 45 14.34 -20.82 0.92
C THR A 45 13.09 -20.25 1.58
N ALA A 46 13.08 -18.96 1.91
CA ALA A 46 11.85 -18.24 2.26
C ALA A 46 11.86 -16.81 1.72
N GLU A 47 10.68 -16.27 1.44
CA GLU A 47 10.52 -14.88 1.00
C GLU A 47 10.52 -13.92 2.19
N HIS A 48 11.32 -12.85 2.11
CA HIS A 48 11.27 -11.73 3.03
C HIS A 48 10.95 -10.44 2.26
N SER A 49 9.66 -10.12 2.16
CA SER A 49 9.17 -8.90 1.51
C SER A 49 8.00 -8.29 2.28
N ALA A 50 7.66 -7.04 1.94
CA ALA A 50 6.52 -6.34 2.53
C ALA A 50 5.16 -6.98 2.18
N GLN A 51 5.12 -7.98 1.29
CA GLN A 51 3.91 -8.72 0.93
C GLN A 51 3.56 -9.82 1.96
N GLN A 52 4.52 -10.22 2.81
CA GLN A 52 4.28 -11.25 3.83
C GLN A 52 3.80 -10.63 5.14
N PRO A 53 2.92 -11.32 5.90
CA PRO A 53 2.50 -10.89 7.23
C PRO A 53 3.69 -10.69 8.18
N LYS A 54 3.63 -9.65 9.02
CA LYS A 54 4.71 -9.33 9.99
C LYS A 54 5.04 -10.50 10.91
N ALA A 55 4.03 -11.25 11.36
CA ALA A 55 4.22 -12.42 12.22
C ALA A 55 5.01 -13.54 11.51
N LYS A 56 4.74 -13.74 10.21
CA LYS A 56 5.42 -14.73 9.38
C LYS A 56 6.88 -14.34 9.11
N LEU A 57 7.12 -13.06 8.76
CA LEU A 57 8.48 -12.52 8.62
C LEU A 57 9.31 -12.72 9.89
N LYS A 58 8.75 -12.41 11.07
CA LYS A 58 9.41 -12.65 12.36
C LYS A 58 9.77 -14.12 12.57
N SER A 59 8.88 -15.04 12.20
CA SER A 59 9.16 -16.49 12.23
C SER A 59 10.29 -16.88 11.28
N TYR A 60 10.31 -16.34 10.07
CA TYR A 60 11.37 -16.57 9.08
C TYR A 60 12.72 -16.05 9.54
N GLU A 61 12.77 -14.87 10.17
CA GLU A 61 13.99 -14.36 10.78
C GLU A 61 14.52 -15.29 11.88
N THR A 62 13.66 -15.78 12.77
CA THR A 62 14.06 -16.72 13.83
C THR A 62 14.55 -18.05 13.25
N GLN A 63 13.86 -18.58 12.24
CA GLN A 63 14.26 -19.82 11.56
C GLN A 63 15.57 -19.63 10.79
N PHE A 64 15.83 -18.46 10.22
CA PHE A 64 17.08 -18.15 9.56
C PHE A 64 18.24 -18.02 10.55
N ARG A 65 18.05 -17.31 11.67
CA ARG A 65 19.07 -17.20 12.74
C ARG A 65 19.45 -18.57 13.34
N SER A 66 18.49 -19.48 13.43
CA SER A 66 18.71 -20.85 13.92
C SER A 66 19.18 -21.84 12.86
N GLY A 67 19.36 -21.41 11.61
CA GLY A 67 19.85 -22.26 10.51
C GLY A 67 18.82 -23.20 9.90
N HIS A 68 17.56 -23.17 10.36
CA HIS A 68 16.46 -23.96 9.78
C HIS A 68 16.06 -23.45 8.40
N ILE A 69 16.24 -22.16 8.13
CA ILE A 69 16.22 -21.54 6.79
C ILE A 69 17.64 -21.06 6.52
N ASN A 70 18.17 -21.30 5.33
CA ASN A 70 19.53 -20.93 4.98
C ASN A 70 19.65 -20.13 3.68
N LEU A 71 18.52 -19.82 3.05
CA LEU A 71 18.42 -18.82 1.99
C LEU A 71 17.18 -17.94 2.24
N LEU A 72 17.38 -16.63 2.32
CA LEU A 72 16.28 -15.66 2.31
C LEU A 72 16.30 -14.88 1.00
N SER A 73 15.19 -14.91 0.28
CA SER A 73 14.95 -14.06 -0.89
C SER A 73 14.33 -12.76 -0.41
N CYS A 74 15.13 -11.69 -0.37
CA CYS A 74 14.75 -10.45 0.27
C CYS A 74 14.47 -9.34 -0.74
N SER A 75 13.47 -8.50 -0.45
CA SER A 75 13.35 -7.18 -1.09
C SER A 75 14.13 -6.11 -0.30
N THR A 76 13.86 -4.83 -0.53
CA THR A 76 14.44 -3.71 0.24
C THR A 76 14.12 -3.77 1.74
N THR A 77 13.21 -4.65 2.17
CA THR A 77 12.87 -4.81 3.60
C THR A 77 14.04 -5.24 4.47
N MET A 78 15.08 -5.86 3.89
CA MET A 78 16.28 -6.30 4.63
C MET A 78 17.47 -5.36 4.42
N GLU A 79 17.26 -4.22 3.75
CA GLU A 79 18.31 -3.23 3.53
C GLU A 79 18.61 -2.47 4.83
N MET A 80 17.58 -2.09 5.58
CA MET A 80 17.68 -1.33 6.84
C MET A 80 16.92 -2.01 7.98
N GLY A 81 17.43 -1.89 9.21
CA GLY A 81 16.63 -2.12 10.43
C GLY A 81 16.47 -3.56 10.91
N ILE A 82 17.03 -4.57 10.23
CA ILE A 82 17.00 -5.95 10.72
C ILE A 82 18.40 -6.36 11.20
N ASP A 83 18.48 -6.80 12.46
CA ASP A 83 19.69 -7.38 13.05
C ASP A 83 19.71 -8.90 12.80
N ILE A 84 20.22 -9.28 11.64
CA ILE A 84 20.58 -10.67 11.34
C ILE A 84 22.09 -10.71 11.26
N SER A 85 22.70 -11.08 12.39
CA SER A 85 24.09 -11.46 12.41
C SER A 85 24.24 -12.84 11.77
N GLY A 86 25.30 -13.03 11.00
CA GLY A 86 25.70 -14.37 10.59
C GLY A 86 25.55 -14.75 9.13
N ILE A 87 25.43 -13.77 8.22
CA ILE A 87 25.31 -14.05 6.79
C ILE A 87 26.72 -14.17 6.19
N THR A 88 27.04 -15.33 5.61
CA THR A 88 28.33 -15.56 4.95
C THR A 88 28.36 -15.00 3.53
N ALA A 89 27.21 -15.02 2.84
CA ALA A 89 27.09 -14.59 1.45
C ALA A 89 25.81 -13.78 1.21
N VAL A 90 25.93 -12.71 0.42
CA VAL A 90 24.82 -11.93 -0.11
C VAL A 90 24.86 -12.00 -1.63
N ALA A 91 23.75 -12.37 -2.24
CA ALA A 91 23.58 -12.37 -3.68
C ALA A 91 22.55 -11.30 -4.09
N MET A 92 22.93 -10.41 -5.00
CA MET A 92 22.09 -9.36 -5.55
C MET A 92 21.72 -9.73 -6.99
N ASN A 93 20.42 -9.84 -7.28
CA ASN A 93 19.91 -10.25 -8.60
C ASN A 93 19.91 -9.12 -9.67
N ASN A 94 20.31 -7.92 -9.26
CA ASN A 94 20.50 -6.74 -10.10
C ASN A 94 21.44 -5.79 -9.35
N VAL A 95 22.06 -4.86 -10.08
CA VAL A 95 22.83 -3.80 -9.45
C VAL A 95 21.87 -2.85 -8.70
N PRO A 96 22.08 -2.59 -7.39
CA PRO A 96 21.32 -1.59 -6.65
C PRO A 96 21.41 -0.19 -7.30
N PRO A 97 20.36 0.64 -7.18
CA PRO A 97 20.29 1.90 -7.90
C PRO A 97 21.32 2.93 -7.39
N GLN A 98 21.63 2.94 -6.10
CA GLN A 98 22.65 3.82 -5.52
C GLN A 98 23.74 3.03 -4.80
N THR A 99 24.90 3.68 -4.67
CA THR A 99 26.09 3.14 -4.02
C THR A 99 25.82 2.82 -2.55
N ALA A 100 25.08 3.68 -1.85
CA ALA A 100 24.65 3.46 -0.48
C ALA A 100 23.82 2.17 -0.33
N ASN A 101 22.89 1.90 -1.25
CA ASN A 101 22.10 0.67 -1.23
C ASN A 101 23.00 -0.56 -1.40
N TYR A 102 23.97 -0.49 -2.31
CA TYR A 102 24.95 -1.56 -2.52
C TYR A 102 25.75 -1.83 -1.24
N LEU A 103 26.34 -0.80 -0.64
CA LEU A 103 27.17 -0.94 0.55
C LEU A 103 26.37 -1.46 1.75
N GLN A 104 25.13 -1.01 1.93
CA GLN A 104 24.25 -1.51 2.99
C GLN A 104 23.91 -2.99 2.81
N ARG A 105 23.62 -3.43 1.57
CA ARG A 105 23.30 -4.84 1.26
C ARG A 105 24.54 -5.73 1.35
N ALA A 106 25.63 -5.35 0.71
CA ALA A 106 26.89 -6.10 0.72
C ALA A 106 27.48 -6.18 2.13
N GLY A 107 27.34 -5.12 2.94
CA GLY A 107 27.76 -5.09 4.34
C GLY A 107 26.98 -6.02 5.27
N ARG A 108 25.92 -6.68 4.79
CA ARG A 108 25.28 -7.78 5.53
C ARG A 108 26.10 -9.05 5.50
N ALA A 109 26.94 -9.25 4.49
CA ALA A 109 27.86 -10.37 4.45
C ALA A 109 29.06 -10.11 5.38
N GLY A 110 29.43 -11.12 6.16
CA GLY A 110 30.61 -11.10 7.02
C GLY A 110 30.28 -11.28 8.50
N ARG A 111 30.96 -12.23 9.14
CA ARG A 111 30.86 -12.54 10.56
C ARG A 111 32.10 -12.10 11.32
N ARG A 112 31.91 -11.69 12.58
CA ARG A 112 33.03 -11.61 13.53
C ARG A 112 33.61 -13.01 13.74
N GLY A 113 34.87 -13.19 13.36
CA GLY A 113 35.58 -14.47 13.49
C GLY A 113 35.54 -15.38 12.26
N GLU A 114 34.77 -15.05 11.20
CA GLU A 114 34.88 -15.75 9.91
C GLU A 114 35.82 -14.98 8.97
N GLY A 115 36.79 -15.68 8.38
CA GLY A 115 37.82 -15.06 7.54
C GLY A 115 37.36 -14.65 6.13
N ARG A 116 36.10 -14.90 5.75
CA ARG A 116 35.60 -14.68 4.38
C ARG A 116 34.15 -14.22 4.39
N ALA A 117 33.86 -13.24 3.54
CA ALA A 117 32.52 -12.76 3.22
C ALA A 117 32.38 -12.66 1.70
N VAL A 118 31.22 -13.03 1.16
CA VAL A 118 30.98 -13.00 -0.29
C VAL A 118 29.82 -12.06 -0.60
N ALA A 119 30.06 -11.09 -1.48
CA ALA A 119 29.01 -10.30 -2.11
C ALA A 119 29.03 -10.57 -3.61
N LEU A 120 27.96 -11.17 -4.14
CA LEU A 120 27.80 -11.47 -5.56
C LEU A 120 26.73 -10.55 -6.14
N THR A 121 27.02 -9.92 -7.28
CA THR A 121 26.04 -9.11 -8.01
C THR A 121 25.89 -9.62 -9.43
N ILE A 122 24.66 -9.99 -9.78
CA ILE A 122 24.27 -10.38 -11.13
C ILE A 122 23.90 -9.11 -11.89
N CYS A 123 24.66 -8.80 -12.93
CA CYS A 123 24.44 -7.63 -13.78
C CYS A 123 23.55 -8.00 -14.97
N ARG A 124 22.41 -7.32 -15.13
CA ARG A 124 21.49 -7.51 -16.25
C ARG A 124 21.94 -6.71 -17.48
N LYS A 125 21.26 -6.90 -18.62
CA LYS A 125 21.50 -6.11 -19.84
C LYS A 125 20.82 -4.73 -19.78
N THR A 126 21.03 -3.99 -18.69
CA THR A 126 20.58 -2.59 -18.54
C THR A 126 21.80 -1.66 -18.64
N PRO A 127 21.62 -0.39 -19.05
CA PRO A 127 22.74 0.56 -19.11
C PRO A 127 23.49 0.72 -17.78
N HIS A 128 22.74 0.76 -16.67
CA HIS A 128 23.30 0.87 -15.31
C HIS A 128 24.14 -0.35 -14.94
N ASP A 129 23.60 -1.55 -15.11
CA ASP A 129 24.28 -2.79 -14.74
C ASP A 129 25.53 -3.02 -15.61
N GLN A 130 25.48 -2.69 -16.91
CA GLN A 130 26.64 -2.76 -17.80
C GLN A 130 27.75 -1.79 -17.39
N HIS A 131 27.38 -0.57 -16.95
CA HIS A 131 28.34 0.40 -16.44
C HIS A 131 29.08 -0.14 -15.21
N VAL A 132 28.34 -0.72 -14.26
CA VAL A 132 28.92 -1.29 -13.04
C VAL A 132 29.73 -2.56 -13.35
N PHE A 133 29.29 -3.39 -14.31
CA PHE A 133 30.08 -4.54 -14.76
C PHE A 133 31.43 -4.12 -15.35
N ALA A 134 31.46 -3.05 -16.15
CA ALA A 134 32.70 -2.49 -16.69
C ALA A 134 33.56 -1.79 -15.62
N LYS A 135 32.94 -1.29 -14.53
CA LYS A 135 33.59 -0.58 -13.43
C LYS A 135 33.19 -1.19 -12.07
N PRO A 136 33.70 -2.38 -11.71
CA PRO A 136 33.26 -3.09 -10.51
C PRO A 136 33.58 -2.36 -9.20
N ARG A 137 34.49 -1.38 -9.23
CA ARG A 137 34.81 -0.51 -8.08
C ARG A 137 33.83 0.65 -7.87
N TRP A 138 32.84 0.82 -8.75
CA TRP A 138 31.81 1.85 -8.65
C TRP A 138 31.24 2.10 -7.24
N PRO A 139 30.84 1.07 -6.45
CA PRO A 139 30.22 1.33 -5.15
C PRO A 139 31.21 1.87 -4.11
N PHE A 140 32.51 1.74 -4.34
CA PHE A 140 33.58 2.19 -3.43
C PHE A 140 34.20 3.52 -3.86
N ASP A 141 34.30 3.75 -5.17
CA ASP A 141 34.96 4.94 -5.73
C ASP A 141 33.99 6.12 -5.91
N THR A 142 32.69 5.86 -5.95
CA THR A 142 31.67 6.90 -6.16
C THR A 142 31.27 7.54 -4.84
N ASN A 143 31.36 8.88 -4.78
CA ASN A 143 30.91 9.64 -3.61
C ASN A 143 29.42 9.40 -3.34
N MET A 144 29.11 9.08 -2.07
CA MET A 144 27.73 8.95 -1.61
C MET A 144 27.06 10.33 -1.59
N ILE A 145 25.89 10.41 -2.24
CA ILE A 145 25.05 11.61 -2.16
C ILE A 145 24.39 11.62 -0.79
N ILE A 146 24.70 12.63 0.02
CA ILE A 146 24.02 12.85 1.29
C ILE A 146 22.58 13.30 0.96
N PRO A 147 21.53 12.57 1.41
CA PRO A 147 20.17 12.99 1.21
C PRO A 147 19.96 14.37 1.86
N ALA A 148 19.57 15.37 1.06
CA ALA A 148 19.23 16.68 1.57
C ALA A 148 17.71 16.76 1.76
N VAL A 149 17.28 17.22 2.94
CA VAL A 149 15.88 17.59 3.16
C VAL A 149 15.66 18.98 2.58
N SER A 150 14.79 19.08 1.57
CA SER A 150 14.46 20.35 0.91
C SER A 150 13.15 20.90 1.44
N LEU A 151 13.19 22.12 1.98
CA LEU A 151 12.00 22.91 2.34
C LEU A 151 11.57 23.87 1.22
N ARG A 152 11.99 23.62 -0.02
CA ARG A 152 11.72 24.51 -1.17
C ARG A 152 10.32 24.40 -1.73
N SER A 153 9.55 23.38 -1.38
CA SER A 153 8.17 23.23 -1.87
C SER A 153 7.22 24.04 -0.99
N PRO A 154 6.66 25.16 -1.47
CA PRO A 154 5.68 25.93 -0.71
C PRO A 154 4.46 25.08 -0.37
N ASP A 155 4.00 24.21 -1.28
CA ASP A 155 2.84 23.34 -1.05
C ASP A 155 3.05 22.36 0.11
N LEU A 156 4.24 21.74 0.21
CA LEU A 156 4.53 20.83 1.31
C LEU A 156 4.56 21.57 2.65
N VAL A 157 5.19 22.74 2.68
CA VAL A 157 5.26 23.57 3.90
C VAL A 157 3.87 24.08 4.28
N ALA A 158 3.05 24.50 3.32
CA ALA A 158 1.67 24.90 3.54
C ALA A 158 0.83 23.77 4.16
N ARG A 159 0.95 22.53 3.67
CA ARG A 159 0.28 21.36 4.29
C ARG A 159 0.69 21.13 5.75
N HIS A 160 1.95 21.41 6.08
CA HIS A 160 2.43 21.36 7.46
C HIS A 160 1.82 22.46 8.33
N VAL A 161 1.67 23.67 7.79
CA VAL A 161 0.94 24.76 8.44
C VAL A 161 -0.53 24.38 8.66
N ASN A 162 -1.20 23.82 7.64
CA ASN A 162 -2.57 23.31 7.74
C ASN A 162 -2.70 22.27 8.87
N SER A 163 -1.79 21.29 8.90
CA SER A 163 -1.78 20.24 9.92
C SER A 163 -1.57 20.80 11.32
N TYR A 164 -0.69 21.79 11.48
CA TYR A 164 -0.45 22.45 12.76
C TYR A 164 -1.68 23.22 13.23
N LEU A 165 -2.30 24.01 12.34
CA LEU A 165 -3.50 24.78 12.65
C LEU A 165 -4.67 23.89 13.01
N LEU A 166 -4.91 22.82 12.24
CA LEU A 166 -5.95 21.83 12.55
C LEU A 166 -5.70 21.17 13.92
N SER A 167 -4.45 20.75 14.19
CA SER A 167 -4.09 20.16 15.47
C SER A 167 -4.27 21.14 16.64
N TYR A 168 -3.89 22.40 16.45
CA TYR A 168 -4.07 23.44 17.46
C TYR A 168 -5.55 23.66 17.75
N TRP A 169 -6.36 23.83 16.70
CA TRP A 169 -7.80 24.05 16.81
C TRP A 169 -8.51 22.87 17.51
N LEU A 170 -8.27 21.64 17.07
CA LEU A 170 -8.84 20.43 17.68
C LEU A 170 -8.46 20.27 19.16
N LYS A 171 -7.26 20.73 19.56
CA LYS A 171 -6.76 20.56 20.93
C LYS A 171 -7.19 21.68 21.88
N THR A 172 -7.32 22.91 21.38
CA THR A 172 -7.40 24.11 22.23
C THR A 172 -8.64 24.96 22.00
N VAL A 173 -9.30 24.83 20.85
CA VAL A 173 -10.46 25.64 20.48
C VAL A 173 -11.72 24.80 20.46
N LEU A 174 -11.66 23.60 19.89
CA LEU A 174 -12.78 22.67 19.87
C LEU A 174 -12.96 22.02 21.25
N GLY A 175 -14.19 22.01 21.75
CA GLY A 175 -14.54 21.31 22.99
C GLY A 175 -14.32 19.79 22.86
N ARG A 176 -13.89 19.14 23.94
CA ARG A 176 -13.53 17.71 23.96
C ARG A 176 -14.66 16.77 23.52
N GLU A 177 -15.91 17.18 23.68
CA GLU A 177 -17.09 16.37 23.38
C GLU A 177 -17.71 16.68 22.00
N GLU A 178 -17.17 17.66 21.28
CA GLU A 178 -17.75 18.12 20.02
C GLU A 178 -17.35 17.24 18.84
N LEU A 179 -16.16 16.63 18.87
CA LEU A 179 -15.73 15.67 17.86
C LEU A 179 -16.22 14.26 18.21
N LYS A 180 -17.46 13.96 17.82
CA LYS A 180 -18.12 12.67 18.10
C LYS A 180 -17.47 11.47 17.40
N SER A 181 -16.82 11.69 16.25
CA SER A 181 -16.16 10.62 15.48
C SER A 181 -15.04 11.17 14.60
N MET A 182 -14.08 10.30 14.25
CA MET A 182 -12.96 10.62 13.34
C MET A 182 -13.30 10.38 11.87
N THR A 183 -14.55 10.63 11.46
CA THR A 183 -15.03 10.47 10.08
C THR A 183 -15.29 11.83 9.43
N ILE A 184 -15.20 11.88 8.10
CA ILE A 184 -15.32 13.13 7.34
C ILE A 184 -16.75 13.70 7.34
N GLY A 185 -17.78 12.84 7.45
CA GLY A 185 -19.19 13.24 7.38
C GLY A 185 -19.56 14.28 8.44
N PRO A 186 -19.49 13.95 9.74
CA PRO A 186 -19.78 14.90 10.83
C PRO A 186 -18.86 16.12 10.84
N PHE A 187 -17.70 16.04 10.20
CA PHE A 187 -16.78 17.16 10.08
C PHE A 187 -17.26 18.20 9.04
N CYS A 188 -17.84 17.74 7.93
CA CYS A 188 -18.25 18.59 6.81
C CYS A 188 -19.75 18.90 6.75
N ILE A 189 -20.60 18.12 7.42
CA ILE A 189 -22.06 18.32 7.50
C ILE A 189 -22.41 19.35 8.57
N GLU A 190 -23.45 20.14 8.32
CA GLU A 190 -24.00 21.13 9.25
C GLU A 190 -25.01 20.44 10.21
N GLU A 191 -24.68 20.36 11.51
CA GLU A 191 -25.62 19.95 12.57
C GLU A 191 -25.99 21.16 13.43
N GLY A 192 -27.08 21.86 13.07
CA GLY A 192 -27.62 22.95 13.89
C GLY A 192 -26.82 24.25 13.89
N GLY A 193 -26.04 24.50 12.83
CA GLY A 193 -25.19 25.69 12.65
C GLY A 193 -24.06 25.39 11.65
N ASP A 194 -22.95 26.11 11.74
CA ASP A 194 -21.76 25.86 10.90
C ASP A 194 -21.18 24.48 11.14
N SER A 195 -20.83 23.78 10.05
CA SER A 195 -20.04 22.53 10.10
C SER A 195 -18.73 22.72 10.87
N LEU A 196 -18.13 21.64 11.41
CA LEU A 196 -16.82 21.72 12.07
C LEU A 196 -15.75 22.28 11.12
N ALA A 197 -15.80 21.92 9.84
CA ALA A 197 -14.95 22.48 8.80
C ALA A 197 -15.16 24.00 8.64
N GLY A 198 -16.41 24.48 8.65
CA GLY A 198 -16.75 25.91 8.58
C GLY A 198 -16.30 26.68 9.82
N ARG A 199 -16.43 26.09 11.02
CA ARG A 199 -15.93 26.68 12.27
C ARG A 199 -14.42 26.77 12.30
N PHE A 200 -13.72 25.75 11.79
CA PHE A 200 -12.26 25.79 11.60
C PHE A 200 -11.85 26.88 10.60
N GLU A 201 -12.54 26.99 9.47
CA GLU A 201 -12.34 28.06 8.48
C GLU A 201 -12.50 29.46 9.08
N ALA A 202 -13.60 29.68 9.81
CA ALA A 202 -13.89 30.94 10.48
C ALA A 202 -12.82 31.28 11.52
N TRP A 203 -12.39 30.29 12.30
CA TRP A 203 -11.29 30.47 13.27
C TRP A 203 -9.97 30.83 12.59
N CYS A 204 -9.61 30.15 11.50
CA CYS A 204 -8.41 30.46 10.72
C CYS A 204 -8.43 31.86 10.13
N THR A 205 -9.60 32.33 9.68
CA THR A 205 -9.77 33.65 9.07
C THR A 205 -9.74 34.77 10.10
N ASN A 206 -10.38 34.58 11.25
CA ASN A 206 -10.68 35.67 12.20
C ASN A 206 -9.77 35.70 13.43
N THR A 207 -9.21 34.56 13.85
CA THR A 207 -8.58 34.44 15.17
C THR A 207 -7.18 33.84 15.12
N ALA A 208 -6.93 32.82 14.29
CA ALA A 208 -5.67 32.09 14.31
C ALA A 208 -4.44 33.00 14.06
N GLY A 209 -4.55 33.94 13.11
CA GLY A 209 -3.44 34.80 12.69
C GLY A 209 -2.99 35.83 13.74
N ILE A 210 -3.80 36.09 14.77
CA ILE A 210 -3.51 37.07 15.83
C ILE A 210 -3.07 36.41 17.14
N LEU A 211 -3.18 35.09 17.26
CA LEU A 211 -2.83 34.37 18.49
C LEU A 211 -1.31 34.22 18.62
N PRO A 212 -0.66 34.74 19.68
CA PRO A 212 0.80 34.68 19.82
C PRO A 212 1.37 33.26 19.79
N ALA A 213 0.63 32.29 20.35
CA ALA A 213 1.03 30.89 20.35
C ALA A 213 1.03 30.27 18.94
N VAL A 214 0.06 30.65 18.11
CA VAL A 214 -0.08 30.19 16.72
C VAL A 214 0.99 30.80 15.84
N ILE A 215 1.18 32.12 15.95
CA ILE A 215 2.22 32.87 15.21
C ILE A 215 3.59 32.23 15.44
N LYS A 216 3.97 32.01 16.70
CA LYS A 216 5.24 31.37 17.07
C LYS A 216 5.38 29.95 16.51
N GLY A 217 4.27 29.22 16.36
CA GLY A 217 4.26 27.90 15.74
C GLY A 217 4.47 27.95 14.22
N ILE A 218 3.77 28.86 13.54
CA ILE A 218 3.90 29.09 12.10
C ILE A 218 5.32 29.53 11.76
N GLU A 219 5.88 30.52 12.46
CA GLU A 219 7.24 31.03 12.25
C GLU A 219 8.29 29.92 12.29
N LYS A 220 8.15 28.96 13.22
CA LYS A 220 9.03 27.80 13.31
C LYS A 220 8.89 26.85 12.12
N LEU A 221 7.66 26.64 11.64
CA LEU A 221 7.37 25.72 10.53
C LEU A 221 7.83 26.28 9.18
N VAL A 222 7.68 27.59 8.97
CA VAL A 222 8.08 28.23 7.71
C VAL A 222 9.56 28.62 7.67
N HIS A 223 10.29 28.42 8.77
CA HIS A 223 11.71 28.77 8.85
C HIS A 223 12.52 28.07 7.75
N ARG A 224 13.35 28.83 7.02
CA ARG A 224 14.13 28.36 5.85
C ARG A 224 13.30 27.76 4.72
N SER A 225 12.05 28.20 4.59
CA SER A 225 11.17 27.88 3.45
C SER A 225 10.84 29.13 2.64
N PRO A 226 10.30 28.99 1.41
CA PRO A 226 9.78 30.11 0.63
C PRO A 226 8.63 30.88 1.29
N LEU A 227 8.01 30.34 2.36
CA LEU A 227 6.90 30.97 3.06
C LEU A 227 7.34 31.85 4.25
N VAL A 228 8.65 31.99 4.49
CA VAL A 228 9.18 32.71 5.67
C VAL A 228 8.81 34.20 5.71
N ASP A 229 8.69 34.83 4.54
CA ASP A 229 8.37 36.26 4.43
C ASP A 229 6.86 36.53 4.43
N MET A 230 6.03 35.48 4.44
CA MET A 230 4.58 35.63 4.49
C MET A 230 4.11 35.91 5.92
N ASN A 231 3.20 36.86 6.07
CA ASN A 231 2.60 37.14 7.38
C ASN A 231 1.73 35.95 7.86
N SER A 232 1.61 35.81 9.18
CA SER A 232 0.83 34.72 9.78
C SER A 232 -0.64 34.76 9.37
N GLU A 233 -1.24 35.96 9.22
CA GLU A 233 -2.63 36.11 8.78
C GLU A 233 -2.89 35.58 7.35
N THR A 234 -1.96 35.78 6.42
CA THR A 234 -2.08 35.28 5.04
C THR A 234 -1.98 33.76 5.04
N LEU A 235 -1.05 33.20 5.82
CA LEU A 235 -0.89 31.74 5.94
C LEU A 235 -2.14 31.08 6.57
N THR A 236 -2.76 31.71 7.58
CA THR A 236 -4.00 31.19 8.16
C THR A 236 -5.19 31.35 7.21
N ARG A 237 -5.27 32.44 6.43
CA ARG A 237 -6.29 32.60 5.37
C ARG A 237 -6.11 31.59 4.23
N HIS A 238 -4.88 31.28 3.83
CA HIS A 238 -4.61 30.22 2.86
C HIS A 238 -5.05 28.85 3.39
N THR A 239 -4.85 28.60 4.69
CA THR A 239 -5.35 27.38 5.34
C THR A 239 -6.88 27.33 5.33
N ALA A 240 -7.55 28.45 5.63
CA ALA A 240 -9.00 28.56 5.57
C ALA A 240 -9.54 28.28 4.17
N ALA A 241 -8.93 28.89 3.14
CA ALA A 241 -9.28 28.65 1.73
C ALA A 241 -9.09 27.17 1.35
N ALA A 242 -7.96 26.56 1.72
CA ALA A 242 -7.72 25.15 1.46
C ALA A 242 -8.74 24.22 2.16
N MET A 243 -9.16 24.54 3.39
CA MET A 243 -10.22 23.78 4.05
C MET A 243 -11.56 23.97 3.35
N ARG A 244 -11.89 25.20 2.96
CA ARG A 244 -13.12 25.52 2.25
C ARG A 244 -13.23 24.72 0.96
N ASP A 245 -12.18 24.69 0.15
CA ASP A 245 -12.13 23.94 -1.11
C ASP A 245 -12.37 22.44 -0.87
N VAL A 246 -11.75 21.87 0.17
CA VAL A 246 -11.93 20.46 0.55
C VAL A 246 -13.36 20.18 0.99
N ALA A 247 -13.89 21.00 1.90
CA ALA A 247 -15.22 20.82 2.45
C ALA A 247 -16.31 21.06 1.41
N GLN A 248 -16.14 22.05 0.53
CA GLN A 248 -17.06 22.34 -0.57
C GLN A 248 -17.07 21.18 -1.58
N SER A 249 -15.90 20.74 -2.05
CA SER A 249 -15.84 19.63 -3.00
C SER A 249 -16.42 18.34 -2.39
N TRP A 250 -16.20 18.07 -1.11
CA TRP A 250 -16.83 16.93 -0.44
C TRP A 250 -18.36 17.11 -0.28
N ARG A 251 -18.82 18.32 0.05
CA ARG A 251 -20.25 18.64 0.18
C ARG A 251 -20.97 18.55 -1.16
N GLU A 252 -20.33 18.91 -2.27
CA GLU A 252 -20.87 18.70 -3.62
C GLU A 252 -21.08 17.20 -3.88
N ASP A 253 -20.08 16.35 -3.60
CA ASP A 253 -20.21 14.88 -3.71
C ASP A 253 -21.36 14.35 -2.83
N TYR A 254 -21.46 14.83 -1.58
CA TYR A 254 -22.51 14.42 -0.62
C TYR A 254 -23.91 14.91 -1.03
N ASN A 255 -24.05 16.16 -1.44
CA ASN A 255 -25.33 16.77 -1.80
C ASN A 255 -25.91 16.11 -3.04
N ASN A 256 -25.07 15.83 -4.03
CA ASN A 256 -25.51 15.13 -5.23
C ASN A 256 -26.05 13.73 -4.88
N ALA A 257 -25.30 12.95 -4.08
CA ALA A 257 -25.74 11.63 -3.64
C ALA A 257 -26.99 11.70 -2.73
N SER A 258 -27.12 12.75 -1.93
CA SER A 258 -28.27 12.95 -1.03
C SER A 258 -29.54 13.39 -1.78
N GLN A 259 -29.39 14.21 -2.81
CA GLN A 259 -30.49 14.64 -3.67
C GLN A 259 -31.09 13.44 -4.42
N GLU A 260 -30.26 12.52 -4.89
CA GLU A 260 -30.69 11.25 -5.47
C GLU A 260 -31.56 10.43 -4.51
N LEU A 261 -31.16 10.35 -3.24
CA LEU A 261 -31.95 9.67 -2.22
C LEU A 261 -33.32 10.37 -2.00
N GLY A 262 -33.36 11.69 -2.15
CA GLY A 262 -34.58 12.50 -2.09
C GLY A 262 -35.64 12.09 -3.12
N TYR A 263 -35.24 11.71 -4.34
CA TYR A 263 -36.17 11.24 -5.39
C TYR A 263 -36.87 9.93 -5.02
N PHE A 264 -36.29 9.13 -4.12
CA PHE A 264 -36.87 7.87 -3.65
C PHE A 264 -37.64 8.00 -2.32
N LYS A 265 -37.72 9.21 -1.72
CA LYS A 265 -38.54 9.45 -0.51
C LYS A 265 -40.02 9.26 -0.83
N GLY A 266 -40.64 8.24 -0.23
CA GLY A 266 -42.06 7.91 -0.39
C GLY A 266 -42.35 6.68 -1.26
N CYS A 267 -41.34 6.07 -1.88
CA CYS A 267 -41.51 4.78 -2.55
C CYS A 267 -41.74 3.67 -1.52
N SER A 268 -42.92 3.01 -1.57
CA SER A 268 -43.28 1.93 -0.63
C SER A 268 -42.76 0.55 -1.03
N GLU A 269 -41.90 0.46 -2.06
CA GLU A 269 -41.10 -0.74 -2.30
C GLU A 269 -40.09 -0.88 -1.18
N LYS A 270 -40.41 -1.64 -0.13
CA LYS A 270 -39.43 -2.02 0.90
C LYS A 270 -38.17 -2.62 0.22
N LYS A 271 -37.07 -1.84 0.13
CA LYS A 271 -35.70 -2.26 -0.28
C LYS A 271 -35.36 -2.32 -1.79
N SER A 272 -35.78 -1.36 -2.62
CA SER A 272 -35.21 -1.25 -3.98
C SER A 272 -33.66 -1.33 -3.91
N ALA A 273 -33.05 -2.15 -4.77
CA ALA A 273 -31.60 -2.36 -4.74
C ALA A 273 -30.86 -1.03 -4.92
N ALA A 274 -31.43 -0.10 -5.69
CA ALA A 274 -30.95 1.26 -5.88
C ALA A 274 -30.96 2.07 -4.57
N LEU A 275 -32.08 2.09 -3.82
CA LEU A 275 -32.16 2.82 -2.55
C LEU A 275 -31.17 2.27 -1.50
N ARG A 276 -30.95 0.95 -1.47
CA ARG A 276 -29.91 0.35 -0.60
C ARG A 276 -28.49 0.71 -1.03
N ALA A 277 -28.23 0.74 -2.35
CA ALA A 277 -26.94 1.13 -2.89
C ALA A 277 -26.64 2.62 -2.59
N LEU A 278 -27.62 3.51 -2.75
CA LEU A 278 -27.48 4.94 -2.44
C LEU A 278 -27.26 5.21 -0.95
N ASN A 279 -28.01 4.53 -0.06
CA ASN A 279 -27.76 4.63 1.39
C ASN A 279 -26.35 4.14 1.76
N ALA A 280 -25.92 2.99 1.23
CA ALA A 280 -24.58 2.47 1.47
C ALA A 280 -23.48 3.39 0.90
N GLN A 281 -23.75 4.06 -0.22
CA GLN A 281 -22.86 5.06 -0.81
C GLN A 281 -22.75 6.30 0.08
N LEU A 282 -23.85 6.81 0.61
CA LEU A 282 -23.84 7.95 1.54
C LEU A 282 -23.13 7.59 2.85
N GLU A 283 -23.46 6.44 3.46
CA GLU A 283 -22.76 5.93 4.64
C GLU A 283 -21.25 5.85 4.38
N ARG A 284 -20.84 5.36 3.21
CA ARG A 284 -19.43 5.32 2.82
C ARG A 284 -18.82 6.72 2.73
N ILE A 285 -19.41 7.62 1.95
CA ILE A 285 -18.91 9.00 1.77
C ILE A 285 -18.77 9.71 3.13
N THR A 286 -19.71 9.49 4.05
CA THR A 286 -19.66 10.06 5.40
C THR A 286 -18.71 9.34 6.36
N GLY A 287 -18.50 8.03 6.17
CA GLY A 287 -17.77 7.16 7.07
C GLY A 287 -16.27 7.04 6.78
N GLU A 288 -15.77 7.65 5.69
CA GLU A 288 -14.33 7.67 5.41
C GLU A 288 -13.55 8.38 6.53
N TYR A 289 -12.38 7.85 6.86
CA TYR A 289 -11.54 8.38 7.94
C TYR A 289 -11.07 9.81 7.63
N LEU A 290 -11.35 10.74 8.55
CA LEU A 290 -11.14 12.18 8.37
C LEU A 290 -9.73 12.52 7.87
N LEU A 291 -8.69 12.01 8.54
CA LEU A 291 -7.31 12.35 8.16
C LEU A 291 -6.92 11.74 6.81
N SER A 292 -7.53 10.61 6.40
CA SER A 292 -7.27 9.99 5.10
C SER A 292 -7.88 10.83 3.98
N GLU A 293 -9.10 11.33 4.16
CA GLU A 293 -9.75 12.23 3.21
C GLU A 293 -9.00 13.55 3.09
N LEU A 294 -8.62 14.18 4.22
CA LEU A 294 -7.85 15.42 4.20
C LEU A 294 -6.46 15.25 3.55
N ALA A 295 -5.81 14.09 3.71
CA ALA A 295 -4.54 13.80 3.03
C ALA A 295 -4.74 13.55 1.52
N THR A 296 -5.78 12.80 1.16
CA THR A 296 -6.13 12.49 -0.25
C THR A 296 -6.47 13.76 -1.03
N ARG A 297 -7.20 14.67 -0.40
CA ARG A 297 -7.53 16.00 -0.95
C ARG A 297 -6.41 17.04 -0.74
N ARG A 298 -5.20 16.60 -0.40
CA ARG A 298 -3.96 17.41 -0.31
C ARG A 298 -3.98 18.53 0.72
N PHE A 299 -4.89 18.50 1.70
CA PHE A 299 -4.92 19.46 2.81
C PHE A 299 -3.84 19.13 3.86
N LEU A 300 -3.68 17.84 4.20
CA LEU A 300 -2.64 17.37 5.13
C LEU A 300 -1.41 16.83 4.39
N PRO A 301 -0.24 16.79 5.05
CA PRO A 301 0.92 16.07 4.53
C PRO A 301 0.61 14.58 4.47
N GLY A 302 0.85 13.94 3.32
CA GLY A 302 0.79 12.49 3.18
C GLY A 302 2.02 11.84 3.82
N TYR A 303 2.08 11.76 5.14
CA TYR A 303 3.19 11.05 5.80
C TYR A 303 3.05 9.54 5.61
N GLY A 304 3.96 8.96 4.83
CA GLY A 304 4.43 7.57 4.99
C GLY A 304 3.46 6.41 4.70
N PHE A 305 2.22 6.69 4.32
CA PHE A 305 1.25 5.66 3.98
C PHE A 305 0.78 5.87 2.55
N PRO A 306 0.84 4.84 1.67
CA PRO A 306 0.23 4.98 0.36
C PRO A 306 -1.24 5.33 0.56
N THR A 307 -1.64 6.53 0.11
CA THR A 307 -3.00 7.06 0.28
C THR A 307 -4.00 6.41 -0.68
N ASP A 308 -3.54 5.42 -1.44
CA ASP A 308 -4.32 4.69 -2.41
C ASP A 308 -3.80 3.25 -2.55
N ILE A 309 -4.20 2.34 -1.64
CA ILE A 309 -3.74 0.95 -1.59
C ILE A 309 -4.84 0.02 -2.06
N VAL A 310 -4.46 -1.02 -2.79
CA VAL A 310 -5.30 -2.19 -3.04
C VAL A 310 -4.66 -3.43 -2.42
N SER A 311 -5.49 -4.31 -1.88
CA SER A 311 -5.06 -5.59 -1.32
C SER A 311 -5.24 -6.73 -2.32
N PHE A 312 -4.46 -7.79 -2.17
CA PHE A 312 -4.65 -9.05 -2.85
C PHE A 312 -4.95 -10.15 -1.83
N ASN A 313 -6.16 -10.69 -1.89
CA ASN A 313 -6.61 -11.79 -1.05
C ASN A 313 -6.22 -13.12 -1.71
N ASN A 314 -5.27 -13.81 -1.09
CA ASN A 314 -4.74 -15.09 -1.53
C ASN A 314 -5.23 -16.29 -0.69
N ILE A 315 -6.25 -16.09 0.14
CA ILE A 315 -6.79 -17.12 1.02
C ILE A 315 -7.67 -18.07 0.21
N ILE A 316 -7.26 -19.34 0.15
CA ILE A 316 -7.99 -20.44 -0.51
C ILE A 316 -8.43 -21.42 0.58
N ARG A 317 -9.72 -21.79 0.59
CA ARG A 317 -10.28 -22.89 1.41
C ARG A 317 -10.08 -22.83 2.93
N GLN A 318 -9.64 -21.71 3.52
CA GLN A 318 -9.74 -21.53 4.98
C GLN A 318 -11.16 -21.08 5.34
N PRO A 319 -11.82 -21.72 6.33
CA PRO A 319 -12.94 -21.07 6.99
C PRO A 319 -12.45 -19.74 7.57
N PRO A 320 -13.27 -18.68 7.58
CA PRO A 320 -12.88 -17.44 8.22
C PRO A 320 -12.57 -17.75 9.69
N ASP A 321 -11.29 -17.71 10.06
CA ASP A 321 -10.88 -17.77 11.45
C ASP A 321 -11.67 -16.71 12.23
N LYS A 322 -12.08 -17.05 13.45
CA LYS A 322 -12.77 -16.14 14.38
C LYS A 322 -12.11 -14.77 14.30
N ALA A 323 -12.92 -13.75 13.98
CA ALA A 323 -12.51 -12.36 13.87
C ALA A 323 -11.51 -12.04 14.99
N ARG A 324 -10.25 -11.79 14.63
CA ARG A 324 -9.31 -11.16 15.55
C ARG A 324 -9.87 -9.77 15.82
N GLU A 325 -10.15 -9.46 17.08
CA GLU A 325 -10.48 -8.10 17.52
C GLU A 325 -9.33 -7.17 17.08
N TYR A 326 -9.59 -6.36 16.06
CA TYR A 326 -8.67 -5.30 15.67
C TYR A 326 -8.91 -4.11 16.59
N SER A 327 -7.95 -3.80 17.46
CA SER A 327 -8.09 -2.74 18.48
C SER A 327 -7.93 -1.30 17.93
N ARG A 328 -7.94 -1.11 16.60
CA ARG A 328 -7.77 0.20 15.98
C ARG A 328 -9.00 0.57 15.16
N GLU A 329 -9.54 1.75 15.42
CA GLU A 329 -10.69 2.35 14.73
C GLU A 329 -10.44 2.67 13.25
N ASP A 330 -9.23 2.45 12.73
CA ASP A 330 -8.98 2.56 11.29
C ASP A 330 -9.48 1.30 10.55
N ASN A 331 -10.19 1.47 9.43
CA ASN A 331 -10.57 0.37 8.54
C ASN A 331 -9.34 -0.34 7.90
N ARG A 332 -8.10 0.04 8.26
CA ARG A 332 -6.85 -0.50 7.72
C ARG A 332 -6.36 -1.73 8.49
N GLY A 333 -6.80 -1.92 9.75
CA GLY A 333 -6.57 -3.15 10.52
C GLY A 333 -6.94 -4.43 9.75
N ARG A 334 -8.01 -4.36 8.93
CA ARG A 334 -8.54 -5.48 8.15
C ARG A 334 -7.60 -6.04 7.06
N TYR A 335 -6.61 -5.26 6.60
CA TYR A 335 -5.71 -5.65 5.50
C TYR A 335 -4.29 -6.02 5.95
N LEU A 336 -4.01 -6.02 7.26
CA LEU A 336 -2.65 -6.13 7.80
C LEU A 336 -1.91 -7.42 7.45
N ASP A 337 -2.65 -8.47 7.06
CA ASP A 337 -2.13 -9.79 6.72
C ASP A 337 -2.23 -10.12 5.21
N LEU A 338 -2.75 -9.22 4.39
CA LEU A 338 -2.84 -9.41 2.93
C LEU A 338 -1.74 -8.64 2.20
N ALA A 339 -1.33 -9.14 1.03
CA ALA A 339 -0.39 -8.43 0.19
C ALA A 339 -1.00 -7.11 -0.30
N THR A 340 -0.25 -6.02 -0.22
CA THR A 340 -0.74 -4.67 -0.54
C THR A 340 0.18 -3.95 -1.52
N ARG A 341 -0.42 -3.17 -2.42
CA ARG A 341 0.28 -2.32 -3.40
C ARG A 341 -0.41 -0.97 -3.52
N ASP A 342 0.32 0.05 -3.94
CA ASP A 342 -0.33 1.26 -4.44
C ASP A 342 -1.26 0.89 -5.60
N ARG A 343 -2.39 1.58 -5.75
CA ARG A 343 -3.45 1.19 -6.69
C ARG A 343 -2.96 1.16 -8.13
N VAL A 344 -2.05 2.03 -8.54
CA VAL A 344 -1.51 2.03 -9.91
C VAL A 344 -0.72 0.75 -10.18
N THR A 345 0.15 0.35 -9.26
CA THR A 345 0.89 -0.91 -9.35
C THR A 345 -0.03 -2.11 -9.19
N GLY A 346 -0.95 -2.09 -8.22
CA GLY A 346 -1.88 -3.19 -7.96
C GLY A 346 -2.86 -3.43 -9.10
N LEU A 347 -3.34 -2.40 -9.80
CA LEU A 347 -4.14 -2.55 -11.02
C LEU A 347 -3.38 -3.29 -12.14
N ARG A 348 -2.04 -3.27 -12.13
CA ARG A 348 -1.20 -3.96 -13.12
C ARG A 348 -0.83 -5.37 -12.66
N GLU A 349 -0.41 -5.51 -11.40
CA GLU A 349 0.08 -6.78 -10.84
C GLU A 349 -1.07 -7.73 -10.48
N TYR A 350 -2.20 -7.20 -9.99
CA TYR A 350 -3.30 -7.99 -9.43
C TYR A 350 -4.53 -8.06 -10.34
N ALA A 351 -4.44 -7.55 -11.57
CA ALA A 351 -5.53 -7.61 -12.54
C ALA A 351 -6.06 -9.05 -12.70
N PRO A 352 -7.38 -9.26 -12.84
CA PRO A 352 -7.92 -10.58 -13.13
C PRO A 352 -7.26 -11.20 -14.37
N GLY A 353 -6.82 -12.45 -14.25
CA GLY A 353 -6.02 -13.19 -15.23
C GLY A 353 -4.51 -13.05 -15.05
N ALA A 354 -4.02 -12.17 -14.17
CA ALA A 354 -2.61 -12.07 -13.83
C ALA A 354 -2.21 -13.12 -12.77
N GLU A 355 -0.98 -13.58 -12.85
CA GLU A 355 -0.37 -14.49 -11.88
C GLU A 355 0.54 -13.74 -10.91
N VAL A 356 0.28 -13.90 -9.62
CA VAL A 356 0.98 -13.25 -8.52
C VAL A 356 1.80 -14.29 -7.78
N VAL A 357 3.12 -14.09 -7.72
CA VAL A 357 4.03 -14.98 -7.01
C VAL A 357 4.22 -14.50 -5.57
N MET A 358 3.89 -15.34 -4.59
CA MET A 358 4.10 -15.08 -3.17
C MET A 358 4.57 -16.33 -2.44
N ASP A 359 5.68 -16.22 -1.72
CA ASP A 359 6.30 -17.27 -0.92
C ASP A 359 6.51 -18.59 -1.67
N GLY A 360 6.90 -18.50 -2.95
CA GLY A 360 7.15 -19.67 -3.82
C GLY A 360 5.89 -20.26 -4.47
N TRP A 361 4.71 -19.71 -4.19
CA TRP A 361 3.45 -20.10 -4.80
C TRP A 361 2.99 -19.09 -5.84
N VAL A 362 2.40 -19.58 -6.91
CA VAL A 362 1.80 -18.79 -7.98
C VAL A 362 0.29 -18.81 -7.82
N TYR A 363 -0.27 -17.64 -7.58
CA TYR A 363 -1.71 -17.41 -7.40
C TYR A 363 -2.27 -16.72 -8.63
N GLU A 364 -3.33 -17.27 -9.21
CA GLU A 364 -4.05 -16.61 -10.30
C GLU A 364 -5.09 -15.65 -9.72
N SER A 365 -4.96 -14.35 -10.00
CA SER A 365 -5.99 -13.36 -9.69
C SER A 365 -7.20 -13.62 -10.59
N ARG A 366 -8.39 -13.81 -10.02
CA ARG A 366 -9.61 -14.13 -10.79
C ARG A 366 -10.71 -13.09 -10.65
N GLY A 367 -10.64 -12.28 -9.60
CA GLY A 367 -11.70 -11.34 -9.30
C GLY A 367 -11.24 -10.10 -8.56
N ILE A 368 -12.16 -9.15 -8.49
CA ILE A 368 -12.05 -7.97 -7.63
C ILE A 368 -12.69 -8.33 -6.30
N SER A 369 -12.02 -8.01 -5.20
CA SER A 369 -12.56 -8.19 -3.86
C SER A 369 -13.84 -7.38 -3.71
N LEU A 370 -14.95 -8.07 -3.48
CA LEU A 370 -16.19 -7.44 -3.07
C LEU A 370 -16.12 -7.27 -1.56
N ASN A 371 -16.40 -6.09 -1.03
CA ASN A 371 -16.39 -5.82 0.41
C ASN A 371 -17.53 -6.56 1.18
N TRP A 372 -18.15 -7.58 0.58
CA TRP A 372 -19.28 -8.35 1.10
C TRP A 372 -18.92 -9.66 1.82
N ARG A 373 -17.64 -9.98 2.05
CA ARG A 373 -17.26 -11.27 2.67
C ARG A 373 -16.15 -11.16 3.74
N LEU A 374 -16.56 -10.72 4.92
CA LEU A 374 -16.06 -11.12 6.25
C LEU A 374 -17.25 -11.76 7.00
N PRO A 375 -17.04 -12.66 7.99
CA PRO A 375 -18.00 -13.72 8.34
C PRO A 375 -19.37 -13.22 8.80
N ALA A 376 -20.38 -14.06 8.55
CA ALA A 376 -21.81 -13.84 8.79
C ALA A 376 -22.24 -13.62 10.25
N SER A 377 -21.31 -13.35 11.16
CA SER A 377 -21.59 -13.14 12.59
C SER A 377 -21.68 -11.68 13.02
N GLU A 378 -21.41 -10.73 12.13
CA GLU A 378 -21.60 -9.30 12.40
C GLU A 378 -22.46 -8.67 11.29
N GLU A 379 -23.56 -8.03 11.68
CA GLU A 379 -24.40 -7.15 10.85
C GLU A 379 -23.66 -5.86 10.42
N ILE A 380 -22.34 -5.92 10.21
CA ILE A 380 -21.51 -4.76 9.99
C ILE A 380 -21.24 -4.60 8.49
N LEU A 381 -21.99 -3.65 7.91
CA LEU A 381 -21.74 -2.92 6.67
C LEU A 381 -21.43 -3.76 5.43
N ARG A 382 -22.49 -3.99 4.65
CA ARG A 382 -22.42 -4.31 3.22
C ARG A 382 -21.85 -3.12 2.45
N GLU A 383 -20.54 -2.94 2.48
CA GLU A 383 -19.87 -1.87 1.72
C GLU A 383 -20.15 -2.03 0.22
N ALA A 384 -20.85 -1.06 -0.37
CA ALA A 384 -21.11 -1.00 -1.81
C ALA A 384 -19.81 -0.74 -2.59
N GLN A 385 -19.71 -1.33 -3.78
CA GLN A 385 -18.61 -1.10 -4.71
C GLN A 385 -18.49 0.38 -5.10
N LEU A 386 -17.27 0.90 -5.18
CA LEU A 386 -17.00 2.30 -5.49
C LEU A 386 -17.01 2.54 -7.00
N PHE A 387 -18.17 2.89 -7.55
CA PHE A 387 -18.26 3.36 -8.93
C PHE A 387 -18.04 4.86 -9.02
N LYS A 388 -17.32 5.30 -10.06
CA LYS A 388 -17.12 6.70 -10.41
C LYS A 388 -17.40 6.92 -11.89
N TYR A 389 -17.63 8.17 -12.25
CA TYR A 389 -17.61 8.62 -13.64
C TYR A 389 -16.30 9.37 -13.87
N ALA A 390 -15.58 9.01 -14.92
CA ALA A 390 -14.50 9.79 -15.49
C ALA A 390 -15.11 10.64 -16.62
N TRP A 391 -14.66 11.88 -16.78
CA TRP A 391 -15.15 12.73 -17.86
C TRP A 391 -14.03 13.56 -18.49
N ARG A 392 -14.15 13.88 -19.77
CA ARG A 392 -13.25 14.74 -20.55
C ARG A 392 -14.07 15.65 -21.44
N CYS A 393 -13.89 16.96 -21.31
CA CYS A 393 -14.54 17.93 -22.16
C CYS A 393 -13.85 18.02 -23.52
N SER A 394 -14.58 17.71 -24.59
CA SER A 394 -14.12 17.84 -25.97
C SER A 394 -13.92 19.31 -26.42
N HIS A 395 -14.50 20.28 -25.72
CA HIS A 395 -14.39 21.71 -26.06
C HIS A 395 -13.15 22.39 -25.44
N CYS A 396 -12.95 22.27 -24.12
CA CYS A 396 -11.85 22.95 -23.41
C CYS A 396 -10.72 22.02 -22.94
N GLY A 397 -10.87 20.70 -23.10
CA GLY A 397 -9.89 19.71 -22.66
C GLY A 397 -9.85 19.45 -21.15
N ALA A 398 -10.71 20.10 -20.36
CA ALA A 398 -10.82 19.82 -18.93
C ALA A 398 -11.27 18.37 -18.69
N SER A 399 -10.73 17.73 -17.66
CA SER A 399 -11.08 16.35 -17.32
C SER A 399 -11.14 16.15 -15.81
N GLY A 400 -11.95 15.20 -15.36
CA GLY A 400 -12.10 14.92 -13.94
C GLY A 400 -12.72 13.58 -13.64
N SER A 401 -12.99 13.35 -12.36
CA SER A 401 -13.73 12.18 -11.88
C SER A 401 -14.70 12.59 -10.77
N THR A 402 -15.91 12.01 -10.78
CA THR A 402 -16.97 12.31 -9.81
C THR A 402 -17.67 11.03 -9.31
N PHE A 403 -18.23 11.10 -8.10
CA PHE A 403 -19.02 10.04 -7.45
C PHE A 403 -20.52 10.20 -7.60
N ALA A 404 -20.96 11.38 -8.03
CA ALA A 404 -22.33 11.85 -7.94
C ALA A 404 -23.22 11.25 -9.03
N GLN A 405 -23.11 11.80 -10.24
CA GLN A 405 -23.88 11.43 -11.42
C GLN A 405 -22.98 11.45 -12.65
N GLN A 406 -23.52 10.93 -13.74
CA GLN A 406 -22.96 11.15 -15.06
C GLN A 406 -22.96 12.67 -15.34
N PRO A 407 -21.79 13.32 -15.44
CA PRO A 407 -21.74 14.77 -15.63
C PRO A 407 -22.30 15.14 -17.00
N GLY A 408 -23.30 16.02 -17.02
CA GLY A 408 -23.94 16.51 -18.25
C GLY A 408 -23.27 17.74 -18.85
N ASP A 409 -22.67 18.60 -18.02
CA ASP A 409 -21.99 19.82 -18.45
C ASP A 409 -20.57 19.91 -17.88
N CYS A 410 -19.67 20.57 -18.61
CA CYS A 410 -18.31 20.80 -18.18
C CYS A 410 -18.26 21.86 -17.06
N GLY A 411 -17.81 21.49 -15.87
CA GLY A 411 -17.69 22.42 -14.74
C GLY A 411 -16.71 23.60 -14.93
N GLN A 412 -15.87 23.57 -15.97
CA GLN A 412 -14.91 24.64 -16.28
C GLN A 412 -15.47 25.66 -17.30
N CYS A 413 -16.13 25.19 -18.36
CA CYS A 413 -16.54 26.03 -19.49
C CYS A 413 -18.04 26.00 -19.81
N GLY A 414 -18.82 25.16 -19.13
CA GLY A 414 -20.26 25.05 -19.29
C GLY A 414 -20.72 24.38 -20.59
N SER A 415 -19.82 23.84 -21.42
CA SER A 415 -20.21 23.08 -22.61
C SER A 415 -20.81 21.73 -22.21
N PRO A 416 -21.85 21.24 -22.93
CA PRO A 416 -22.39 19.91 -22.69
C PRO A 416 -21.33 18.83 -22.95
N LEU A 417 -21.34 17.78 -22.13
CA LEU A 417 -20.50 16.59 -22.25
C LEU A 417 -21.29 15.50 -22.97
N ASP A 418 -20.70 14.89 -23.99
CA ASP A 418 -21.31 13.74 -24.65
C ASP A 418 -21.31 12.50 -23.72
N GLU A 419 -22.50 11.95 -23.48
CA GLU A 419 -22.67 10.80 -22.58
C GLU A 419 -21.90 9.54 -23.01
N GLN A 420 -21.65 9.36 -24.30
CA GLN A 420 -21.01 8.17 -24.87
C GLN A 420 -19.52 8.38 -25.12
N GLU A 421 -19.11 9.58 -25.52
CA GLU A 421 -17.71 9.87 -25.87
C GLU A 421 -16.93 10.60 -24.78
N ASP A 422 -17.58 11.47 -24.01
CA ASP A 422 -16.93 12.35 -23.02
C ASP A 422 -17.08 11.84 -21.59
N VAL A 423 -17.85 10.77 -21.36
CA VAL A 423 -18.10 10.21 -20.02
C VAL A 423 -17.93 8.69 -19.99
N LEU A 424 -17.18 8.19 -19.00
CA LEU A 424 -16.92 6.76 -18.80
C LEU A 424 -17.18 6.36 -17.35
N ARG A 425 -18.11 5.44 -17.12
CA ARG A 425 -18.32 4.83 -15.80
C ARG A 425 -17.25 3.77 -15.53
N TYR A 426 -16.62 3.82 -14.36
CA TYR A 426 -15.60 2.85 -13.96
C TYR A 426 -15.72 2.44 -12.49
N LEU A 427 -15.23 1.24 -12.18
CA LEU A 427 -15.13 0.71 -10.83
C LEU A 427 -13.74 1.02 -10.26
N VAL A 428 -13.69 1.53 -9.03
CA VAL A 428 -12.47 1.61 -8.24
C VAL A 428 -12.38 0.36 -7.36
N PRO A 429 -11.48 -0.58 -7.65
CA PRO A 429 -11.37 -1.81 -6.88
C PRO A 429 -10.85 -1.51 -5.47
N SER A 430 -11.48 -2.11 -4.46
CA SER A 430 -10.98 -2.12 -3.07
C SER A 430 -9.83 -3.12 -2.89
N GLY A 431 -9.80 -4.16 -3.71
CA GLY A 431 -8.76 -5.17 -3.76
C GLY A 431 -9.04 -6.19 -4.85
N PHE A 432 -8.21 -7.22 -4.90
CA PHE A 432 -8.28 -8.33 -5.83
C PHE A 432 -8.25 -9.65 -5.05
N ALA A 433 -8.75 -10.71 -5.64
CA ALA A 433 -8.82 -12.01 -4.98
C ALA A 433 -8.60 -13.17 -5.94
N VAL A 434 -8.08 -14.26 -5.38
CA VAL A 434 -8.12 -15.59 -5.98
C VAL A 434 -9.55 -16.13 -5.95
N ASP A 435 -9.84 -17.08 -6.84
CA ASP A 435 -11.10 -17.82 -6.78
C ASP A 435 -11.08 -18.81 -5.60
N PHE A 436 -12.08 -18.71 -4.73
CA PHE A 436 -12.20 -19.56 -3.54
C PHE A 436 -12.36 -21.05 -3.89
N TYR A 437 -13.04 -21.34 -5.00
CA TYR A 437 -13.19 -22.69 -5.54
C TYR A 437 -12.24 -22.96 -6.73
N GLY A 438 -11.29 -22.05 -6.93
CA GLY A 438 -10.37 -22.06 -8.05
C GLY A 438 -9.35 -23.19 -7.99
N LYS A 439 -8.48 -23.18 -9.00
CA LYS A 439 -7.32 -24.06 -9.04
C LYS A 439 -6.42 -23.77 -7.83
N ASP A 440 -5.91 -24.84 -7.24
CA ASP A 440 -4.88 -24.74 -6.21
C ASP A 440 -3.64 -24.04 -6.79
N PRO A 441 -2.95 -23.20 -6.00
CA PRO A 441 -1.78 -22.49 -6.45
C PRO A 441 -0.69 -23.51 -6.81
N HIS A 442 0.13 -23.19 -7.82
CA HIS A 442 1.24 -24.05 -8.25
C HIS A 442 2.59 -23.41 -7.93
N THR A 443 3.66 -24.15 -8.15
CA THR A 443 5.04 -23.70 -7.88
C THR A 443 5.84 -23.40 -9.14
N ASP A 444 5.25 -23.59 -10.34
CA ASP A 444 5.89 -23.23 -11.61
C ASP A 444 5.99 -21.70 -11.78
N ILE A 445 7.19 -21.17 -11.54
CA ILE A 445 7.53 -19.75 -11.67
C ILE A 445 8.17 -19.41 -13.03
N SER A 446 8.24 -20.35 -13.98
CA SER A 446 9.01 -20.19 -15.20
C SER A 446 8.40 -19.18 -16.19
N LYS A 447 7.07 -19.08 -16.23
CA LYS A 447 6.33 -18.17 -17.13
C LYS A 447 5.05 -17.62 -16.48
N PRO A 448 5.17 -16.67 -15.54
CA PRO A 448 4.00 -16.01 -14.99
C PRO A 448 3.22 -15.27 -16.08
N THR A 449 1.90 -15.39 -16.04
CA THR A 449 0.96 -14.71 -16.92
C THR A 449 0.78 -13.26 -16.48
N TYR A 450 1.06 -12.31 -17.38
CA TYR A 450 0.90 -10.88 -17.14
C TYR A 450 -0.19 -10.30 -18.03
N ILE A 451 -1.00 -9.40 -17.47
CA ILE A 451 -1.98 -8.64 -18.24
C ILE A 451 -1.32 -7.36 -18.79
N PRO A 452 -1.35 -7.12 -20.11
CA PRO A 452 -0.73 -5.95 -20.70
C PRO A 452 -1.45 -4.66 -20.26
N VAL A 453 -0.66 -3.61 -20.01
CA VAL A 453 -1.17 -2.32 -19.57
C VAL A 453 -1.89 -1.62 -20.72
N GLN A 454 -3.16 -1.26 -20.50
CA GLN A 454 -3.91 -0.40 -21.42
C GLN A 454 -3.60 1.08 -21.17
N ARG A 455 -3.65 1.89 -22.23
CA ARG A 455 -3.49 3.34 -22.09
C ARG A 455 -4.68 3.92 -21.32
N PRO A 456 -4.47 4.85 -20.38
CA PRO A 456 -5.57 5.48 -19.67
C PRO A 456 -6.43 6.29 -20.64
N TRP A 457 -7.74 6.28 -20.39
CA TRP A 457 -8.71 7.00 -21.22
C TRP A 457 -8.63 8.53 -21.03
N LEU A 458 -8.45 8.97 -19.77
CA LEU A 458 -8.06 10.36 -19.45
C LEU A 458 -6.53 10.51 -19.55
N ARG A 459 -6.07 11.60 -20.17
CA ARG A 459 -4.64 11.90 -20.34
C ARG A 459 -4.17 13.03 -19.46
#